data_AF-A0AAW0ALB3-F1
#
_entry.id   AF-A0AAW0ALB3-F1
#
_cell.length_a   1.000
_cell.length_b   1.000
_cell.length_c   1.000
_cell.angle_alpha   90.00
_cell.angle_beta   90.00
_cell.angle_gamma   90.00
#
_symmetry.space_group_name_H-M   'P 1'
#
loop_
_entity.id
_entity.type
_entity.pdbx_description
1 polymer ?
#
loop_
_entity_poly.entity_id
_entity_poly.type
_entity_poly.pdbx_seq_one_letter_code
_entity_poly.pdbx_strand_id
1 'polypeptide(L)'
;MFLALLPLLACAFKNALASPTHWNSTAALSARAPSSSKKVIIQMFEWSWNSIASECTSFIGPAGYGFVQVSPPQEHIQGSQWWTDYQPVSYILTSKRGNQAQFQNMINVCHAAGVQVITDTLFNHMAGADSGVGTAGSSFTHYNYPGIYQTQDFHHCGLEPGDAIVDYNNRVEVQTCELVHLADLATDTEYVRGVLAGYGNKLLSLGVDGFRLDAAKHMPASDIANILARLTRRPYITQEVSSSDTEAVQPPEYVGNGDVQDFRYTHALRDAFLGGGISGLQNLDNRGWVPGSQANIFVANHDTERNSDSLNFNSPSNTYILATIFSLAHPYGTPTVLSSYSFSSSDQGPPNGGTGTCSSAGGANGWLCQHRLVSVSGMVGFRNQVGTAGMTNWVAPQAQRIAFGRGSAGFVAINNADSAWTATFTTSLPNNNYCDVITGRSNGGRCTGFGITISGGRFTATVPARSAIAIHTGQLGTGASPSGTVAVSWSETATTTLGENIFIVGSIPELGNWDPASALPLSAASYPVWTITVNIPSNTAFQYKFIRKETDGSVMWESDPNRSATTNLSGSQSISSSWT
;
A
#
# COMPACT_ATOMS: atom_id res chain seq x y z
N MET A 1 -37.42 19.90 -89.05
CA MET A 1 -37.37 18.52 -88.53
C MET A 1 -35.95 18.28 -88.07
N PHE A 2 -35.57 18.21 -86.80
CA PHE A 2 -36.29 17.99 -85.55
C PHE A 2 -35.63 18.80 -84.42
N LEU A 3 -36.48 19.25 -83.50
CA LEU A 3 -36.26 19.88 -82.18
C LEU A 3 -35.14 19.22 -81.34
N ALA A 4 -34.55 19.80 -80.28
CA ALA A 4 -34.48 21.13 -79.66
C ALA A 4 -33.63 21.02 -78.36
N LEU A 5 -33.06 22.16 -77.92
CA LEU A 5 -32.69 22.56 -76.54
C LEU A 5 -31.47 21.93 -75.80
N LEU A 6 -30.37 22.70 -75.77
CA LEU A 6 -29.44 22.95 -74.63
C LEU A 6 -30.18 23.70 -73.47
N PRO A 7 -29.64 23.93 -72.23
CA PRO A 7 -28.22 24.04 -71.83
C PRO A 7 -27.77 23.59 -70.40
N LEU A 8 -26.43 23.55 -70.23
CA LEU A 8 -25.58 23.84 -69.04
C LEU A 8 -26.06 23.49 -67.61
N LEU A 9 -25.28 22.67 -66.91
CA LEU A 9 -25.10 22.79 -65.45
C LEU A 9 -23.62 22.62 -65.05
N ALA A 10 -23.18 23.50 -64.15
CA ALA A 10 -21.80 23.72 -63.72
C ALA A 10 -21.17 22.53 -62.97
N CYS A 11 -19.89 22.26 -63.25
CA CYS A 11 -19.05 21.41 -62.42
C CYS A 11 -18.67 22.16 -61.13
N ALA A 12 -19.33 21.84 -60.02
CA ALA A 12 -18.91 22.25 -58.68
C ALA A 12 -17.91 21.23 -58.12
N PHE A 13 -16.67 21.67 -57.84
CA PHE A 13 -15.74 20.95 -56.99
C PHE A 13 -16.31 20.89 -55.57
N LYS A 14 -16.64 19.68 -55.08
CA LYS A 14 -16.94 19.47 -53.66
C LYS A 14 -15.64 19.17 -52.91
N ASN A 15 -15.22 20.13 -52.09
CA ASN A 15 -14.32 19.87 -50.97
C ASN A 15 -15.01 18.91 -50.00
N ALA A 16 -14.50 17.68 -49.89
CA ALA A 16 -14.90 16.75 -48.85
C ALA A 16 -14.17 17.11 -47.55
N LEU A 17 -14.82 17.94 -46.72
CA LEU A 17 -14.48 18.07 -45.30
C LEU A 17 -14.88 16.76 -44.63
N ALA A 18 -13.90 16.01 -44.11
CA ALA A 18 -14.15 14.84 -43.28
C ALA A 18 -14.81 15.31 -41.98
N SER A 19 -16.08 14.94 -41.77
CA SER A 19 -16.78 15.14 -40.51
C SER A 19 -16.15 14.26 -39.43
N PRO A 20 -15.96 14.75 -38.19
CA PRO A 20 -15.51 13.91 -37.09
C PRO A 20 -16.59 12.86 -36.80
N THR A 21 -16.22 11.59 -36.85
CA THR A 21 -17.09 10.49 -36.44
C THR A 21 -17.36 10.61 -34.94
N HIS A 22 -18.56 11.02 -34.58
CA HIS A 22 -19.06 10.95 -33.21
C HIS A 22 -19.22 9.48 -32.81
N TRP A 23 -18.47 9.06 -31.79
CA TRP A 23 -18.63 7.76 -31.17
C TRP A 23 -19.89 7.79 -30.32
N ASN A 24 -20.89 6.98 -30.70
CA ASN A 24 -22.13 6.83 -29.94
C ASN A 24 -21.85 6.16 -28.59
N SER A 25 -22.00 6.92 -27.50
CA SER A 25 -21.72 6.52 -26.12
C SER A 25 -22.94 5.89 -25.46
N THR A 26 -23.09 4.56 -25.54
CA THR A 26 -24.00 3.80 -24.65
C THR A 26 -23.40 2.50 -24.13
N ALA A 27 -22.11 2.25 -24.33
CA ALA A 27 -21.42 1.16 -23.64
C ALA A 27 -21.07 1.61 -22.22
N ALA A 28 -21.80 1.11 -21.23
CA ALA A 28 -21.36 1.10 -19.84
C ALA A 28 -19.91 0.57 -19.82
N LEU A 29 -19.00 1.35 -19.23
CA LEU A 29 -17.56 1.13 -19.22
C LEU A 29 -17.23 -0.19 -18.50
N SER A 30 -17.26 -1.31 -19.21
CA SER A 30 -16.90 -2.64 -18.70
C SER A 30 -15.44 -2.96 -19.01
N ALA A 31 -14.73 -3.39 -17.95
CA ALA A 31 -13.34 -3.81 -17.81
C ALA A 31 -12.24 -2.75 -18.07
N ARG A 32 -11.78 -2.10 -16.99
CA ARG A 32 -10.55 -1.28 -16.93
C ARG A 32 -9.30 -2.14 -16.73
N ALA A 33 -8.18 -1.71 -17.35
CA ALA A 33 -6.93 -2.45 -17.56
C ALA A 33 -6.34 -3.17 -16.33
N PRO A 34 -5.60 -4.31 -16.46
CA PRO A 34 -5.15 -5.07 -17.63
C PRO A 34 -5.64 -6.53 -17.62
N SER A 35 -5.32 -7.31 -18.66
CA SER A 35 -5.74 -8.70 -18.82
C SER A 35 -5.08 -9.72 -17.86
N SER A 36 -4.43 -9.28 -16.78
CA SER A 36 -3.64 -10.15 -15.91
C SER A 36 -4.43 -10.60 -14.67
N SER A 37 -4.20 -11.84 -14.24
CA SER A 37 -4.73 -12.39 -12.98
C SER A 37 -4.13 -11.75 -11.72
N LYS A 38 -3.10 -10.89 -11.87
CA LYS A 38 -2.42 -10.19 -10.78
C LYS A 38 -3.01 -8.78 -10.61
N LYS A 39 -3.75 -8.56 -9.53
CA LYS A 39 -4.48 -7.30 -9.28
C LYS A 39 -3.88 -6.42 -8.18
N VAL A 40 -2.95 -6.94 -7.38
CA VAL A 40 -2.39 -6.18 -6.26
C VAL A 40 -1.46 -5.08 -6.78
N ILE A 41 -1.70 -3.85 -6.33
CA ILE A 41 -0.88 -2.68 -6.59
C ILE A 41 0.12 -2.54 -5.43
N ILE A 42 1.36 -2.19 -5.72
CA ILE A 42 2.32 -1.70 -4.71
C ILE A 42 2.62 -0.22 -4.96
N GLN A 43 2.39 0.63 -3.96
CA GLN A 43 2.81 2.03 -3.97
C GLN A 43 4.26 2.12 -3.48
N MET A 44 5.20 2.34 -4.39
CA MET A 44 6.62 2.52 -4.10
C MET A 44 6.90 4.00 -3.83
N PHE A 45 6.46 4.47 -2.66
CA PHE A 45 6.45 5.89 -2.31
C PHE A 45 7.86 6.47 -2.17
N GLU A 46 8.18 7.49 -2.97
CA GLU A 46 9.44 8.25 -2.96
C GLU A 46 10.71 7.48 -3.37
N TRP A 47 10.55 6.24 -3.86
CA TRP A 47 11.66 5.44 -4.40
C TRP A 47 12.20 6.04 -5.71
N SER A 48 13.52 6.02 -5.88
CA SER A 48 14.15 6.37 -7.16
C SER A 48 13.79 5.35 -8.24
N TRP A 49 13.72 5.79 -9.50
CA TRP A 49 13.33 4.90 -10.59
C TRP A 49 14.29 3.74 -10.82
N ASN A 50 15.59 3.93 -10.58
CA ASN A 50 16.57 2.85 -10.67
C ASN A 50 16.36 1.78 -9.57
N SER A 51 16.00 2.22 -8.36
CA SER A 51 15.65 1.29 -7.27
C SER A 51 14.39 0.52 -7.60
N ILE A 52 13.35 1.18 -8.13
CA ILE A 52 12.11 0.50 -8.54
C ILE A 52 12.38 -0.51 -9.66
N ALA A 53 13.17 -0.15 -10.67
CA ALA A 53 13.55 -1.07 -11.75
C ALA A 53 14.21 -2.35 -11.22
N SER A 54 15.17 -2.19 -10.30
CA SER A 54 15.88 -3.30 -9.66
C SER A 54 14.93 -4.16 -8.81
N GLU A 55 14.02 -3.52 -8.08
CA GLU A 55 13.03 -4.17 -7.23
C GLU A 55 11.97 -4.93 -8.04
N CYS A 56 11.57 -4.41 -9.20
CA CYS A 56 10.68 -5.06 -10.16
C CYS A 56 11.17 -6.46 -10.54
N THR A 57 12.45 -6.57 -10.89
CA THR A 57 13.05 -7.85 -11.30
C THR A 57 13.35 -8.75 -10.10
N SER A 58 13.93 -8.19 -9.03
CA SER A 58 14.43 -8.98 -7.91
C SER A 58 13.35 -9.48 -6.95
N PHE A 59 12.21 -8.78 -6.88
CA PHE A 59 11.16 -9.10 -5.90
C PHE A 59 9.74 -8.90 -6.40
N ILE A 60 9.35 -7.71 -6.84
CA ILE A 60 7.93 -7.35 -7.09
C ILE A 60 7.29 -8.28 -8.14
N GLY A 61 7.95 -8.49 -9.28
CA GLY A 61 7.48 -9.42 -10.32
C GLY A 61 7.37 -10.87 -9.82
N PRO A 62 8.47 -11.45 -9.29
CA PRO A 62 8.46 -12.79 -8.70
C PRO A 62 7.45 -13.01 -7.56
N ALA A 63 7.22 -11.99 -6.72
CA ALA A 63 6.24 -12.04 -5.62
C ALA A 63 4.78 -11.97 -6.11
N GLY A 64 4.56 -11.55 -7.36
CA GLY A 64 3.24 -11.60 -7.99
C GLY A 64 2.43 -10.30 -7.91
N TYR A 65 3.05 -9.16 -7.60
CA TYR A 65 2.37 -7.87 -7.76
C TYR A 65 2.04 -7.64 -9.24
N GLY A 66 0.87 -7.04 -9.51
CA GLY A 66 0.41 -6.73 -10.86
C GLY A 66 0.89 -5.36 -11.34
N PHE A 67 0.98 -4.41 -10.41
CA PHE A 67 1.32 -3.02 -10.69
C PHE A 67 2.29 -2.46 -9.67
N VAL A 68 3.16 -1.57 -10.11
CA VAL A 68 3.88 -0.62 -9.27
C VAL A 68 3.33 0.79 -9.51
N GLN A 69 2.89 1.46 -8.45
CA GLN A 69 2.59 2.90 -8.45
C GLN A 69 3.84 3.67 -8.00
N VAL A 70 4.24 4.67 -8.78
CA VAL A 70 5.42 5.51 -8.52
C VAL A 70 5.01 6.95 -8.21
N SER A 71 5.84 7.70 -7.45
CA SER A 71 5.68 9.14 -7.20
C SER A 71 5.58 9.95 -8.51
N PRO A 72 5.03 11.18 -8.49
CA PRO A 72 4.86 12.00 -9.69
C PRO A 72 6.17 12.19 -10.47
N PRO A 73 6.18 11.95 -11.80
CA PRO A 73 7.44 11.94 -12.54
C PRO A 73 7.90 13.28 -13.11
N GLN A 74 7.04 14.27 -13.09
CA GLN A 74 7.32 15.61 -13.59
C GLN A 74 8.25 16.41 -12.67
N GLU A 75 8.84 17.45 -13.25
CA GLU A 75 9.59 18.46 -12.52
C GLU A 75 8.68 19.18 -11.53
N HIS A 76 9.21 19.35 -10.33
CA HIS A 76 8.53 19.97 -9.23
C HIS A 76 9.48 20.97 -8.52
N ILE A 77 8.95 21.71 -7.54
CA ILE A 77 9.73 22.67 -6.75
C ILE A 77 10.90 22.01 -6.00
N GLN A 78 11.88 22.81 -5.60
CA GLN A 78 12.99 22.36 -4.77
C GLN A 78 12.53 22.10 -3.33
N GLY A 79 13.18 21.16 -2.65
CA GLY A 79 12.99 20.89 -1.23
C GLY A 79 13.16 19.41 -0.89
N SER A 80 13.45 19.12 0.37
CA SER A 80 13.69 17.75 0.83
C SER A 80 12.42 17.01 1.22
N GLN A 81 11.33 17.73 1.52
CA GLN A 81 10.05 17.20 1.96
C GLN A 81 9.40 16.35 0.86
N TRP A 82 8.67 15.29 1.22
CA TRP A 82 8.02 14.42 0.25
C TRP A 82 6.97 15.16 -0.58
N TRP A 83 6.21 16.08 0.04
CA TRP A 83 5.13 16.80 -0.63
C TRP A 83 5.62 17.74 -1.73
N THR A 84 6.92 18.04 -1.78
CA THR A 84 7.49 18.83 -2.88
C THR A 84 7.41 18.11 -4.22
N ASP A 85 7.35 16.76 -4.26
CA ASP A 85 7.11 15.98 -5.48
C ASP A 85 5.71 16.24 -6.07
N TYR A 86 4.79 16.74 -5.24
CA TYR A 86 3.39 17.03 -5.58
C TYR A 86 3.16 18.50 -5.95
N GLN A 87 4.21 19.29 -6.19
CA GLN A 87 4.09 20.69 -6.59
C GLN A 87 4.78 20.92 -7.94
N PRO A 88 4.07 20.64 -9.06
CA PRO A 88 4.68 20.61 -10.38
C PRO A 88 4.96 22.03 -10.88
N VAL A 89 6.05 22.17 -11.62
CA VAL A 89 6.45 23.46 -12.23
C VAL A 89 6.69 23.36 -13.73
N SER A 90 6.79 22.14 -14.25
CA SER A 90 6.76 21.86 -15.68
C SER A 90 6.39 20.39 -15.92
N TYR A 91 6.24 19.99 -17.18
CA TYR A 91 6.06 18.59 -17.58
C TYR A 91 7.35 17.92 -18.10
N ILE A 92 8.52 18.49 -17.74
CA ILE A 92 9.83 17.85 -17.93
C ILE A 92 9.90 16.66 -16.97
N LEU A 93 10.36 15.50 -17.43
CA LEU A 93 10.44 14.28 -16.60
C LEU A 93 11.81 14.18 -15.92
N THR A 94 12.16 15.20 -15.16
CA THR A 94 13.36 15.24 -14.32
C THR A 94 12.95 15.73 -12.95
N SER A 95 13.13 14.89 -11.94
CA SER A 95 12.69 15.13 -10.56
C SER A 95 13.73 14.63 -9.58
N LYS A 96 13.44 14.72 -8.27
CA LYS A 96 14.27 14.07 -7.23
C LYS A 96 14.39 12.54 -7.41
N ARG A 97 13.50 11.91 -8.18
CA ARG A 97 13.49 10.46 -8.42
C ARG A 97 14.37 10.00 -9.58
N GLY A 98 14.80 10.93 -10.44
CA GLY A 98 15.64 10.65 -11.61
C GLY A 98 15.32 11.52 -12.82
N ASN A 99 15.76 11.07 -14.00
CA ASN A 99 15.46 11.70 -15.29
C ASN A 99 14.65 10.80 -16.24
N GLN A 100 14.20 11.36 -17.37
CA GLN A 100 13.30 10.68 -18.31
C GLN A 100 13.85 9.32 -18.79
N ALA A 101 15.17 9.21 -18.99
CA ALA A 101 15.79 7.96 -19.42
C ALA A 101 15.71 6.88 -18.33
N GLN A 102 15.92 7.27 -17.07
CA GLN A 102 15.77 6.37 -15.91
C GLN A 102 14.30 5.96 -15.70
N PHE A 103 13.36 6.90 -15.90
CA PHE A 103 11.92 6.60 -15.86
C PHE A 103 11.52 5.58 -16.93
N GLN A 104 11.91 5.82 -18.19
CA GLN A 104 11.65 4.91 -19.29
C GLN A 104 12.29 3.53 -19.07
N ASN A 105 13.52 3.50 -18.54
CA ASN A 105 14.18 2.26 -18.19
C ASN A 105 13.42 1.49 -17.11
N MET A 106 12.94 2.17 -16.06
CA MET A 106 12.12 1.55 -15.01
C MET A 106 10.86 0.92 -15.58
N ILE A 107 10.14 1.61 -16.47
CA ILE A 107 8.97 1.05 -17.15
C ILE A 107 9.32 -0.23 -17.91
N ASN A 108 10.35 -0.17 -18.76
CA ASN A 108 10.78 -1.31 -19.57
C ASN A 108 11.18 -2.53 -18.71
N VAL A 109 11.90 -2.29 -17.62
CA VAL A 109 12.35 -3.36 -16.71
C VAL A 109 11.17 -3.94 -15.93
N CYS A 110 10.24 -3.12 -15.44
CA CYS A 110 9.05 -3.60 -14.76
C CYS A 110 8.16 -4.42 -15.71
N HIS A 111 7.95 -3.96 -16.95
CA HIS A 111 7.23 -4.72 -17.96
C HIS A 111 7.88 -6.07 -18.26
N ALA A 112 9.22 -6.11 -18.39
CA ALA A 112 9.96 -7.36 -18.59
C ALA A 112 9.81 -8.32 -17.39
N ALA A 113 9.62 -7.80 -16.18
CA ALA A 113 9.30 -8.57 -14.98
C ALA A 113 7.80 -8.93 -14.84
N GLY A 114 6.97 -8.55 -15.82
CA GLY A 114 5.52 -8.79 -15.82
C GLY A 114 4.75 -7.89 -14.86
N VAL A 115 5.29 -6.71 -14.53
CA VAL A 115 4.71 -5.70 -13.63
C VAL A 115 4.37 -4.46 -14.44
N GLN A 116 3.14 -3.98 -14.33
CA GLN A 116 2.69 -2.75 -14.98
C GLN A 116 2.98 -1.51 -14.13
N VAL A 117 3.02 -0.34 -14.75
CA VAL A 117 3.40 0.91 -14.09
C VAL A 117 2.23 1.87 -14.03
N ILE A 118 1.89 2.30 -12.82
CA ILE A 118 0.97 3.39 -12.53
C ILE A 118 1.81 4.60 -12.12
N THR A 119 1.50 5.79 -12.65
CA THR A 119 2.09 7.04 -12.14
C THR A 119 1.10 7.79 -11.29
N ASP A 120 1.56 8.30 -10.16
CA ASP A 120 0.88 9.41 -9.50
C ASP A 120 0.88 10.61 -10.45
N THR A 121 -0.28 11.20 -10.70
CA THR A 121 -0.51 12.13 -11.82
C THR A 121 -1.32 13.32 -11.33
N LEU A 122 -0.69 14.50 -11.39
CA LEU A 122 -1.26 15.77 -10.92
C LEU A 122 -1.95 16.48 -12.07
N PHE A 123 -3.28 16.52 -12.04
CA PHE A 123 -4.09 17.28 -13.01
C PHE A 123 -4.79 18.49 -12.38
N ASN A 124 -4.86 18.58 -11.05
CA ASN A 124 -5.59 19.62 -10.35
C ASN A 124 -4.88 20.98 -10.37
N HIS A 125 -3.58 21.00 -10.06
CA HIS A 125 -2.88 22.22 -9.69
C HIS A 125 -1.45 22.26 -10.22
N MET A 126 -0.85 23.43 -10.12
CA MET A 126 0.59 23.65 -10.18
C MET A 126 1.16 24.00 -8.80
N ALA A 127 2.43 24.40 -8.71
CA ALA A 127 3.09 24.70 -7.45
C ALA A 127 2.43 25.84 -6.66
N GLY A 128 2.49 25.74 -5.33
CA GLY A 128 1.94 26.76 -4.42
C GLY A 128 2.94 27.81 -3.94
N ALA A 129 4.20 27.74 -4.40
CA ALA A 129 5.18 28.77 -4.11
C ALA A 129 4.94 30.03 -4.95
N ASP A 130 5.16 31.22 -4.38
CA ASP A 130 5.01 32.51 -5.09
C ASP A 130 5.86 32.59 -6.36
N SER A 131 7.10 32.09 -6.27
CA SER A 131 8.02 31.96 -7.39
C SER A 131 9.17 31.02 -7.06
N GLY A 132 9.86 30.54 -8.08
CA GLY A 132 11.05 29.72 -7.87
C GLY A 132 11.62 29.14 -9.15
N VAL A 133 12.52 28.17 -8.95
CA VAL A 133 13.12 27.38 -10.02
C VAL A 133 12.94 25.91 -9.65
N GLY A 134 12.44 25.11 -10.59
CA GLY A 134 12.23 23.69 -10.41
C GLY A 134 13.50 22.86 -10.35
N THR A 135 13.31 21.58 -10.04
CA THR A 135 14.38 20.56 -9.99
C THR A 135 15.11 20.31 -11.31
N ALA A 136 14.54 20.72 -12.44
CA ALA A 136 15.13 20.63 -13.77
C ALA A 136 15.49 22.01 -14.37
N GLY A 137 15.34 23.09 -13.60
CA GLY A 137 15.74 24.44 -13.98
C GLY A 137 14.62 25.33 -14.54
N SER A 138 13.36 24.88 -14.57
CA SER A 138 12.24 25.72 -15.04
C SER A 138 11.91 26.80 -14.02
N SER A 139 11.98 28.07 -14.43
CA SER A 139 11.49 29.19 -13.60
C SER A 139 9.97 29.28 -13.64
N PHE A 140 9.34 29.65 -12.52
CA PHE A 140 7.90 29.87 -12.45
C PHE A 140 7.58 31.01 -11.47
N THR A 141 6.39 31.58 -11.61
CA THR A 141 5.68 32.29 -10.54
C THR A 141 4.33 31.60 -10.33
N HIS A 142 3.66 31.92 -9.23
CA HIS A 142 2.45 31.24 -8.76
C HIS A 142 1.43 30.91 -9.88
N TYR A 143 1.10 31.88 -10.74
CA TYR A 143 0.20 31.69 -11.90
C TYR A 143 0.88 31.82 -13.28
N ASN A 144 2.20 31.67 -13.38
CA ASN A 144 2.90 31.75 -14.66
C ASN A 144 4.03 30.73 -14.75
N TYR A 145 3.82 29.77 -15.66
CA TYR A 145 4.69 28.64 -15.95
C TYR A 145 5.09 28.76 -17.44
N PRO A 146 6.23 29.40 -17.74
CA PRO A 146 6.60 29.80 -19.09
C PRO A 146 6.48 28.68 -20.13
N GLY A 147 5.70 28.96 -21.18
CA GLY A 147 5.46 28.01 -22.28
C GLY A 147 4.39 26.95 -22.00
N ILE A 148 3.75 26.97 -20.82
CA ILE A 148 2.71 26.02 -20.43
C ILE A 148 1.44 26.74 -19.99
N TYR A 149 1.49 27.51 -18.90
CA TYR A 149 0.32 28.16 -18.31
C TYR A 149 0.60 29.61 -17.94
N GLN A 150 -0.41 30.45 -18.07
CA GLN A 150 -0.45 31.84 -17.63
C GLN A 150 -1.67 32.08 -16.75
N THR A 151 -1.82 33.30 -16.22
CA THR A 151 -2.85 33.64 -15.23
C THR A 151 -4.27 33.23 -15.63
N GLN A 152 -4.63 33.30 -16.91
CA GLN A 152 -5.95 32.90 -17.41
C GLN A 152 -6.23 31.38 -17.39
N ASP A 153 -5.20 30.56 -17.20
CA ASP A 153 -5.30 29.10 -17.21
C ASP A 153 -5.51 28.52 -15.80
N PHE A 154 -5.64 29.40 -14.81
CA PHE A 154 -5.93 29.08 -13.42
C PHE A 154 -7.30 29.62 -13.03
N HIS A 155 -7.97 28.93 -12.12
CA HIS A 155 -9.15 29.49 -11.48
C HIS A 155 -8.75 30.65 -10.56
N HIS A 156 -9.62 31.66 -10.49
CA HIS A 156 -9.57 32.77 -9.53
C HIS A 156 -10.96 32.81 -8.89
N CYS A 157 -11.22 31.93 -7.93
CA CYS A 157 -12.60 31.64 -7.50
C CYS A 157 -13.32 32.88 -6.92
N GLY A 158 -12.57 33.80 -6.30
CA GLY A 158 -13.09 35.04 -5.75
C GLY A 158 -14.07 34.85 -4.59
N LEU A 159 -14.11 33.65 -4.00
CA LEU A 159 -15.04 33.30 -2.92
C LEU A 159 -14.46 33.60 -1.53
N GLU A 160 -13.15 33.43 -1.38
CA GLU A 160 -12.45 33.55 -0.10
C GLU A 160 -11.11 34.29 -0.28
N PRO A 161 -10.52 34.86 0.79
CA PRO A 161 -9.23 35.54 0.71
C PRO A 161 -8.12 34.62 0.15
N GLY A 162 -7.43 35.10 -0.89
CA GLY A 162 -6.37 34.34 -1.54
C GLY A 162 -6.88 33.14 -2.33
N ASP A 163 -8.17 33.14 -2.71
CA ASP A 163 -8.81 32.04 -3.43
C ASP A 163 -8.66 30.68 -2.74
N ALA A 164 -8.51 30.65 -1.41
CA ALA A 164 -8.32 29.41 -0.66
C ALA A 164 -9.64 28.68 -0.41
N ILE A 165 -9.62 27.35 -0.38
CA ILE A 165 -10.76 26.56 0.12
C ILE A 165 -10.92 26.80 1.62
N VAL A 166 -12.09 27.27 2.05
CA VAL A 166 -12.42 27.45 3.48
C VAL A 166 -13.55 26.53 3.90
N ASP A 167 -14.60 26.38 3.08
CA ASP A 167 -15.74 25.50 3.34
C ASP A 167 -15.76 24.29 2.38
N TYR A 168 -15.38 23.11 2.91
CA TYR A 168 -15.46 21.86 2.16
C TYR A 168 -16.91 21.36 1.91
N ASN A 169 -17.92 22.04 2.46
CA ASN A 169 -19.33 21.84 2.11
C ASN A 169 -19.79 22.75 0.96
N ASN A 170 -18.93 23.64 0.47
CA ASN A 170 -19.16 24.41 -0.73
C ASN A 170 -18.44 23.76 -1.91
N ARG A 171 -19.21 23.08 -2.78
CA ARG A 171 -18.66 22.41 -3.98
C ARG A 171 -17.86 23.36 -4.87
N VAL A 172 -18.32 24.60 -5.02
CA VAL A 172 -17.65 25.57 -5.90
C VAL A 172 -16.29 25.91 -5.34
N GLU A 173 -16.16 26.12 -4.03
CA GLU A 173 -14.85 26.30 -3.40
C GLU A 173 -13.97 25.06 -3.62
N VAL A 174 -14.46 23.87 -3.27
CA VAL A 174 -13.68 22.63 -3.37
C VAL A 174 -13.11 22.40 -4.79
N GLN A 175 -13.80 22.85 -5.83
CA GLN A 175 -13.48 22.54 -7.22
C GLN A 175 -12.94 23.72 -8.05
N THR A 176 -12.85 24.93 -7.47
CA THR A 176 -12.34 26.12 -8.18
C THR A 176 -11.44 27.03 -7.33
N CYS A 177 -11.37 26.82 -6.01
CA CYS A 177 -10.45 27.51 -5.12
C CYS A 177 -9.19 26.64 -4.88
N GLU A 178 -8.09 27.27 -4.48
CA GLU A 178 -6.81 26.66 -4.22
C GLU A 178 -6.84 25.72 -3.02
N LEU A 179 -6.48 24.46 -3.28
CA LEU A 179 -6.15 23.50 -2.25
C LEU A 179 -4.81 23.88 -1.61
N VAL A 180 -4.83 24.34 -0.35
CA VAL A 180 -3.63 24.71 0.43
C VAL A 180 -2.64 25.61 -0.33
N HIS A 181 -3.18 26.61 -1.04
CA HIS A 181 -2.41 27.57 -1.86
C HIS A 181 -1.72 26.95 -3.08
N LEU A 182 -2.17 25.79 -3.57
CA LEU A 182 -1.69 25.23 -4.83
C LEU A 182 -2.45 25.91 -5.98
N ALA A 183 -1.72 26.47 -6.95
CA ALA A 183 -2.31 27.22 -8.07
C ALA A 183 -3.27 26.33 -8.87
N ASP A 184 -4.58 26.57 -8.73
CA ASP A 184 -5.63 25.68 -9.17
C ASP A 184 -5.90 25.82 -10.68
N LEU A 185 -5.73 24.75 -11.45
CA LEU A 185 -5.87 24.79 -12.91
C LEU A 185 -7.34 24.90 -13.30
N ALA A 186 -7.63 25.74 -14.30
CA ALA A 186 -8.97 25.90 -14.85
C ALA A 186 -9.35 24.70 -15.74
N THR A 187 -9.60 23.55 -15.10
CA THR A 187 -9.80 22.24 -15.75
C THR A 187 -11.09 22.15 -16.57
N ASP A 188 -11.94 23.17 -16.50
CA ASP A 188 -13.11 23.36 -17.34
C ASP A 188 -12.79 23.95 -18.72
N THR A 189 -11.60 24.56 -18.88
CA THR A 189 -11.18 25.22 -20.12
C THR A 189 -10.57 24.26 -21.15
N GLU A 190 -10.74 24.59 -22.43
CA GLU A 190 -10.23 23.77 -23.54
C GLU A 190 -8.70 23.67 -23.55
N TYR A 191 -8.03 24.79 -23.27
CA TYR A 191 -6.57 24.86 -23.29
C TYR A 191 -5.96 23.97 -22.19
N VAL A 192 -6.41 24.12 -20.94
CA VAL A 192 -5.93 23.32 -19.80
C VAL A 192 -6.16 21.84 -20.03
N ARG A 193 -7.37 21.43 -20.44
CA ARG A 193 -7.69 20.03 -20.77
C ARG A 193 -6.78 19.46 -21.87
N GLY A 194 -6.48 20.26 -22.89
CA GLY A 194 -5.57 19.89 -23.98
C GLY A 194 -4.15 19.66 -23.49
N VAL A 195 -3.62 20.55 -22.65
CA VAL A 195 -2.27 20.44 -22.07
C VAL A 195 -2.17 19.22 -21.13
N LEU A 196 -3.13 19.02 -20.23
CA LEU A 196 -3.17 17.88 -19.31
C LEU A 196 -3.27 16.54 -20.06
N ALA A 197 -4.13 16.45 -21.07
CA ALA A 197 -4.21 15.27 -21.93
C ALA A 197 -2.91 15.04 -22.71
N GLY A 198 -2.23 16.10 -23.16
CA GLY A 198 -0.91 16.04 -23.78
C GLY A 198 0.14 15.46 -22.84
N TYR A 199 0.15 15.89 -21.58
CA TYR A 199 1.03 15.32 -20.54
C TYR A 199 0.72 13.83 -20.29
N GLY A 200 -0.56 13.48 -20.10
CA GLY A 200 -0.97 12.08 -19.99
C GLY A 200 -0.52 11.24 -21.19
N ASN A 201 -0.70 11.74 -22.41
CA ASN A 201 -0.27 11.07 -23.64
C ASN A 201 1.26 10.90 -23.74
N LYS A 202 2.03 11.84 -23.22
CA LYS A 202 3.49 11.69 -23.09
C LYS A 202 3.84 10.54 -22.16
N LEU A 203 3.18 10.41 -21.00
CA LEU A 203 3.39 9.27 -20.10
C LEU A 203 2.98 7.94 -20.75
N LEU A 204 1.84 7.90 -21.44
CA LEU A 204 1.37 6.69 -22.12
C LEU A 204 2.31 6.24 -23.25
N SER A 205 2.95 7.18 -23.96
CA SER A 205 3.89 6.87 -25.03
C SER A 205 5.22 6.30 -24.52
N LEU A 206 5.58 6.62 -23.27
CA LEU A 206 6.69 5.99 -22.55
C LEU A 206 6.33 4.61 -21.98
N GLY A 207 5.06 4.19 -22.06
CA GLY A 207 4.60 2.88 -21.63
C GLY A 207 3.93 2.83 -20.27
N VAL A 208 3.58 3.96 -19.65
CA VAL A 208 2.79 3.98 -18.40
C VAL A 208 1.43 3.30 -18.60
N ASP A 209 1.05 2.36 -17.76
CA ASP A 209 -0.19 1.57 -17.91
C ASP A 209 -1.40 2.20 -17.22
N GLY A 210 -1.15 3.00 -16.19
CA GLY A 210 -2.20 3.61 -15.38
C GLY A 210 -1.85 4.94 -14.74
N PHE A 211 -2.87 5.68 -14.30
CA PHE A 211 -2.71 6.89 -13.50
C PHE A 211 -3.42 6.75 -12.16
N ARG A 212 -2.74 7.12 -11.07
CA ARG A 212 -3.39 7.51 -9.82
C ARG A 212 -3.58 9.02 -9.90
N LEU A 213 -4.82 9.48 -9.95
CA LEU A 213 -5.14 10.90 -10.03
C LEU A 213 -5.15 11.48 -8.62
N ASP A 214 -4.14 12.31 -8.35
CA ASP A 214 -4.01 13.11 -7.14
C ASP A 214 -5.12 14.17 -7.05
N ALA A 215 -5.57 14.45 -5.83
CA ALA A 215 -6.54 15.51 -5.54
C ALA A 215 -7.77 15.46 -6.46
N ALA A 216 -8.21 14.27 -6.91
CA ALA A 216 -9.25 14.15 -7.93
C ALA A 216 -10.58 14.80 -7.52
N LYS A 217 -10.88 14.81 -6.22
CA LYS A 217 -12.03 15.52 -5.62
C LYS A 217 -12.08 17.01 -5.98
N HIS A 218 -10.91 17.64 -6.12
CA HIS A 218 -10.77 19.07 -6.38
C HIS A 218 -10.95 19.43 -7.86
N MET A 219 -11.19 18.44 -8.73
CA MET A 219 -11.68 18.67 -10.08
C MET A 219 -13.09 18.11 -10.24
N PRO A 220 -13.99 18.75 -11.02
CA PRO A 220 -15.24 18.13 -11.39
C PRO A 220 -15.03 16.77 -12.08
N ALA A 221 -15.80 15.75 -11.70
CA ALA A 221 -15.68 14.42 -12.30
C ALA A 221 -15.87 14.46 -13.84
N SER A 222 -16.68 15.38 -14.36
CA SER A 222 -16.86 15.61 -15.80
C SER A 222 -15.60 16.12 -16.50
N ASP A 223 -14.76 16.87 -15.79
CA ASP A 223 -13.56 17.50 -16.35
C ASP A 223 -12.45 16.47 -16.45
N ILE A 224 -12.30 15.65 -15.41
CA ILE A 224 -11.48 14.43 -15.46
C ILE A 224 -11.95 13.54 -16.63
N ALA A 225 -13.26 13.29 -16.77
CA ALA A 225 -13.79 12.47 -17.87
C ALA A 225 -13.41 13.04 -19.24
N ASN A 226 -13.45 14.37 -19.38
CA ASN A 226 -13.08 15.08 -20.61
C ASN A 226 -11.59 14.91 -20.93
N ILE A 227 -10.71 15.10 -19.94
CA ILE A 227 -9.26 14.91 -20.08
C ILE A 227 -8.95 13.46 -20.47
N LEU A 228 -9.56 12.48 -19.77
CA LEU A 228 -9.36 11.06 -20.03
C LEU A 228 -9.84 10.64 -21.43
N ALA A 229 -10.91 11.27 -21.95
CA ALA A 229 -11.41 11.00 -23.30
C ALA A 229 -10.46 11.46 -24.42
N ARG A 230 -9.49 12.33 -24.12
CA ARG A 230 -8.47 12.84 -25.06
C ARG A 230 -7.19 12.01 -25.06
N LEU A 231 -7.10 10.98 -24.22
CA LEU A 231 -5.95 10.09 -24.18
C LEU A 231 -5.91 9.18 -25.42
N THR A 232 -4.70 8.88 -25.89
CA THR A 232 -4.38 8.06 -27.05
C THR A 232 -4.78 6.60 -26.87
N ARG A 233 -4.88 6.15 -25.62
CA ARG A 233 -5.46 4.86 -25.22
C ARG A 233 -6.07 4.97 -23.84
N ARG A 234 -6.81 3.94 -23.42
CA ARG A 234 -7.44 3.85 -22.10
C ARG A 234 -6.47 3.25 -21.08
N PRO A 235 -5.91 4.03 -20.15
CA PRO A 235 -5.13 3.50 -19.03
C PRO A 235 -6.03 2.91 -17.93
N TYR A 236 -5.43 2.16 -17.00
CA TYR A 236 -6.03 1.98 -15.66
C TYR A 236 -6.07 3.34 -14.95
N ILE A 237 -7.14 3.65 -14.24
CA ILE A 237 -7.21 4.89 -13.45
C ILE A 237 -7.72 4.53 -12.06
N THR A 238 -7.03 5.06 -11.04
CA THR A 238 -7.49 5.13 -9.66
C THR A 238 -7.48 6.58 -9.22
N GLN A 239 -8.41 7.01 -8.37
CA GLN A 239 -8.65 8.42 -8.07
C GLN A 239 -8.68 8.67 -6.58
N GLU A 240 -7.94 9.66 -6.12
CA GLU A 240 -8.02 10.14 -4.75
C GLU A 240 -9.25 11.03 -4.55
N VAL A 241 -10.26 10.50 -3.88
CA VAL A 241 -11.46 11.27 -3.49
C VAL A 241 -11.65 11.12 -1.99
N SER A 242 -10.84 11.83 -1.21
CA SER A 242 -10.97 11.86 0.25
C SER A 242 -12.12 12.77 0.67
N SER A 243 -13.13 12.22 1.34
CA SER A 243 -14.31 12.97 1.78
C SER A 243 -14.88 12.37 3.05
N SER A 244 -15.34 13.22 3.96
CA SER A 244 -16.30 12.84 5.00
C SER A 244 -17.73 12.83 4.46
N ASP A 245 -18.68 12.25 5.21
CA ASP A 245 -20.09 12.13 4.81
C ASP A 245 -20.83 13.48 4.74
N THR A 246 -20.27 14.54 5.32
CA THR A 246 -20.89 15.88 5.34
C THR A 246 -20.47 16.76 4.17
N GLU A 247 -19.34 16.46 3.54
CA GLU A 247 -18.74 17.30 2.50
C GLU A 247 -19.49 17.23 1.17
N ALA A 248 -19.35 18.27 0.35
CA ALA A 248 -20.20 18.45 -0.83
C ALA A 248 -19.87 17.53 -2.01
N VAL A 249 -18.64 17.01 -2.08
CA VAL A 249 -18.12 16.20 -3.18
C VAL A 249 -17.82 14.80 -2.68
N GLN A 250 -18.49 13.79 -3.22
CA GLN A 250 -18.50 12.44 -2.68
C GLN A 250 -17.84 11.41 -3.63
N PRO A 251 -17.17 10.36 -3.10
CA PRO A 251 -16.47 9.35 -3.90
C PRO A 251 -17.29 8.67 -5.01
N PRO A 252 -18.59 8.31 -4.82
CA PRO A 252 -19.38 7.65 -5.86
C PRO A 252 -19.53 8.46 -7.16
N GLU A 253 -19.35 9.78 -7.13
CA GLU A 253 -19.41 10.63 -8.33
C GLU A 253 -18.31 10.30 -9.35
N TYR A 254 -17.19 9.74 -8.89
CA TYR A 254 -15.98 9.55 -9.68
C TYR A 254 -15.87 8.15 -10.31
N VAL A 255 -16.76 7.22 -9.96
CA VAL A 255 -16.68 5.83 -10.46
C VAL A 255 -16.90 5.71 -11.97
N GLY A 256 -17.48 6.73 -12.61
CA GLY A 256 -17.56 6.83 -14.08
C GLY A 256 -16.17 6.97 -14.71
N ASN A 257 -15.25 7.59 -13.99
CA ASN A 257 -13.82 7.67 -14.29
C ASN A 257 -13.06 6.54 -13.59
N GLY A 258 -13.74 5.42 -13.28
CA GLY A 258 -13.37 4.16 -12.61
C GLY A 258 -12.72 4.28 -11.24
N ASP A 259 -11.79 3.38 -10.88
CA ASP A 259 -11.54 3.06 -9.47
C ASP A 259 -11.30 4.30 -8.58
N VAL A 260 -11.88 4.27 -7.38
CA VAL A 260 -11.82 5.38 -6.41
C VAL A 260 -11.20 4.87 -5.13
N GLN A 261 -10.23 5.63 -4.60
CA GLN A 261 -9.62 5.38 -3.31
C GLN A 261 -10.63 5.58 -2.18
N ASP A 262 -10.99 4.51 -1.47
CA ASP A 262 -12.05 4.54 -0.48
C ASP A 262 -11.49 4.70 0.95
N PHE A 263 -11.31 5.94 1.39
CA PHE A 263 -10.76 6.25 2.72
C PHE A 263 -11.63 5.74 3.88
N ARG A 264 -12.93 5.54 3.66
CA ARG A 264 -13.84 4.95 4.66
C ARG A 264 -13.48 3.50 4.98
N TYR A 265 -12.97 2.76 3.98
CA TYR A 265 -12.40 1.44 4.20
C TYR A 265 -11.21 1.51 5.15
N THR A 266 -10.28 2.43 4.88
CA THR A 266 -9.07 2.65 5.70
C THR A 266 -9.43 2.95 7.15
N HIS A 267 -10.36 3.89 7.40
CA HIS A 267 -10.82 4.25 8.74
C HIS A 267 -11.49 3.06 9.44
N ALA A 268 -12.35 2.31 8.74
CA ALA A 268 -13.02 1.16 9.33
C ALA A 268 -12.06 0.03 9.71
N LEU A 269 -10.99 -0.20 8.93
CA LEU A 269 -9.95 -1.15 9.30
C LEU A 269 -9.20 -0.68 10.53
N ARG A 270 -8.77 0.58 10.56
CA ARG A 270 -8.12 1.18 11.75
C ARG A 270 -8.96 0.96 13.00
N ASP A 271 -10.22 1.37 12.97
CA ASP A 271 -11.09 1.31 14.15
C ASP A 271 -11.37 -0.13 14.60
N ALA A 272 -11.60 -1.04 13.65
CA ALA A 272 -11.86 -2.45 13.96
C ALA A 272 -10.63 -3.13 14.59
N PHE A 273 -9.44 -2.94 14.03
CA PHE A 273 -8.21 -3.59 14.48
C PHE A 273 -7.65 -2.96 15.77
N LEU A 274 -7.89 -1.67 16.04
CA LEU A 274 -7.50 -1.01 17.30
C LEU A 274 -8.43 -1.29 18.49
N GLY A 275 -9.54 -2.00 18.29
CA GLY A 275 -10.38 -2.44 19.40
C GLY A 275 -11.86 -2.59 19.07
N GLY A 276 -12.35 -1.98 17.98
CA GLY A 276 -13.77 -1.99 17.59
C GLY A 276 -14.31 -3.36 17.21
N GLY A 277 -13.44 -4.31 16.87
CA GLY A 277 -13.80 -5.70 16.55
C GLY A 277 -13.83 -5.98 15.06
N ILE A 278 -12.96 -6.89 14.61
CA ILE A 278 -12.84 -7.28 13.20
C ILE A 278 -13.99 -8.18 12.71
N SER A 279 -14.84 -8.71 13.60
CA SER A 279 -16.04 -9.47 13.23
C SER A 279 -17.05 -8.65 12.43
N GLY A 280 -17.08 -7.33 12.60
CA GLY A 280 -17.96 -6.40 11.87
C GLY A 280 -17.56 -6.15 10.41
N LEU A 281 -16.43 -6.70 9.95
CA LEU A 281 -15.89 -6.45 8.61
C LEU A 281 -16.38 -7.46 7.56
N GLN A 282 -17.37 -8.30 7.87
CA GLN A 282 -17.85 -9.34 6.95
C GLN A 282 -18.48 -8.77 5.65
N ASN A 283 -19.32 -7.75 5.76
CA ASN A 283 -20.17 -7.29 4.66
C ASN A 283 -19.84 -5.83 4.30
N LEU A 284 -18.66 -5.61 3.70
CA LEU A 284 -18.20 -4.26 3.36
C LEU A 284 -19.00 -3.61 2.23
N ASP A 285 -19.44 -4.38 1.22
CA ASP A 285 -20.27 -3.87 0.11
C ASP A 285 -21.63 -3.31 0.57
N ASN A 286 -22.09 -3.65 1.77
CA ASN A 286 -23.39 -3.23 2.30
C ASN A 286 -23.34 -1.89 3.08
N ARG A 287 -22.19 -1.21 3.08
CA ARG A 287 -21.96 -0.01 3.90
C ARG A 287 -22.33 1.32 3.20
N GLY A 288 -22.82 1.27 1.96
CA GLY A 288 -23.11 2.48 1.17
C GLY A 288 -21.85 3.17 0.64
N TRP A 289 -20.72 2.47 0.64
CA TRP A 289 -19.45 2.94 0.11
C TRP A 289 -19.38 2.78 -1.42
N VAL A 290 -18.22 3.12 -2.01
CA VAL A 290 -17.96 2.79 -3.42
C VAL A 290 -18.10 1.27 -3.59
N PRO A 291 -18.80 0.75 -4.61
CA PRO A 291 -18.91 -0.70 -4.79
C PRO A 291 -17.53 -1.35 -4.83
N GLY A 292 -17.35 -2.51 -4.19
CA GLY A 292 -16.03 -3.15 -4.08
C GLY A 292 -15.39 -3.47 -5.43
N SER A 293 -16.16 -3.58 -6.51
CA SER A 293 -15.66 -3.75 -7.88
C SER A 293 -15.04 -2.48 -8.50
N GLN A 294 -15.18 -1.33 -7.85
CA GLN A 294 -14.72 0.00 -8.27
C GLN A 294 -13.95 0.72 -7.15
N ALA A 295 -13.67 0.04 -6.04
CA ALA A 295 -12.91 0.60 -4.93
C ALA A 295 -11.43 0.23 -5.06
N ASN A 296 -10.54 1.22 -5.01
CA ASN A 296 -9.14 1.00 -4.68
C ASN A 296 -8.98 1.13 -3.16
N ILE A 297 -8.53 0.07 -2.51
CA ILE A 297 -8.45 0.00 -1.04
C ILE A 297 -7.01 -0.11 -0.58
N PHE A 298 -6.74 0.41 0.62
CA PHE A 298 -5.44 0.34 1.26
C PHE A 298 -5.61 0.30 2.77
N VAL A 299 -4.61 -0.21 3.48
CA VAL A 299 -4.55 -0.12 4.94
C VAL A 299 -3.94 1.20 5.37
N ALA A 300 -3.00 1.70 4.58
CA ALA A 300 -2.34 2.98 4.71
C ALA A 300 -1.88 3.43 3.32
N ASN A 301 -1.83 4.73 3.08
CA ASN A 301 -1.13 5.34 1.96
C ASN A 301 -0.14 6.40 2.48
N HIS A 302 0.49 7.14 1.57
CA HIS A 302 1.44 8.18 1.95
C HIS A 302 0.86 9.32 2.81
N ASP A 303 -0.42 9.68 2.65
CA ASP A 303 -1.08 10.74 3.40
C ASP A 303 -1.48 10.27 4.80
N THR A 304 -2.05 9.07 4.87
CA THR A 304 -2.66 8.56 6.10
C THR A 304 -1.68 7.84 7.02
N GLU A 305 -0.54 7.34 6.52
CA GLU A 305 0.44 6.62 7.35
C GLU A 305 1.12 7.56 8.37
N ARG A 306 1.17 8.85 8.03
CA ARG A 306 1.87 9.92 8.77
C ARG A 306 0.96 10.67 9.74
N ASN A 307 -0.31 10.29 9.79
CA ASN A 307 -1.30 10.86 10.68
C ASN A 307 -2.07 9.73 11.40
N SER A 308 -3.08 10.08 12.19
CA SER A 308 -3.90 9.12 12.92
C SER A 308 -5.05 8.51 12.09
N ASP A 309 -5.13 8.79 10.79
CA ASP A 309 -6.26 8.40 9.95
C ASP A 309 -6.17 6.94 9.48
N SER A 310 -5.00 6.31 9.60
CA SER A 310 -4.84 4.90 9.25
C SER A 310 -3.97 4.12 10.24
N LEU A 311 -3.93 2.80 10.06
CA LEU A 311 -2.87 1.99 10.67
C LEU A 311 -1.57 2.27 9.93
N ASN A 312 -0.44 2.10 10.61
CA ASN A 312 0.89 2.24 10.03
C ASN A 312 1.83 1.16 10.56
N PHE A 313 3.06 1.12 10.05
CA PHE A 313 4.05 0.10 10.45
C PHE A 313 4.35 0.06 11.96
N ASN A 314 4.13 1.17 12.68
CA ASN A 314 4.33 1.29 14.13
C ASN A 314 3.06 0.98 14.93
N SER A 315 1.95 0.64 14.28
CA SER A 315 0.70 0.36 14.99
C SER A 315 0.86 -0.84 15.93
N PRO A 316 0.31 -0.75 17.15
CA PRO A 316 0.59 -1.71 18.20
C PRO A 316 0.09 -3.10 17.85
N SER A 317 0.63 -4.10 18.54
CA SER A 317 0.08 -5.46 18.56
C SER A 317 -0.13 -6.06 17.16
N ASN A 318 0.80 -5.78 16.24
CA ASN A 318 0.80 -6.33 14.88
C ASN A 318 -0.42 -5.94 14.02
N THR A 319 -1.19 -4.92 14.43
CA THR A 319 -2.48 -4.58 13.83
C THR A 319 -2.40 -4.20 12.35
N TYR A 320 -1.35 -3.48 11.93
CA TYR A 320 -1.12 -3.14 10.51
C TYR A 320 -0.94 -4.38 9.62
N ILE A 321 -0.16 -5.36 10.07
CA ILE A 321 0.06 -6.59 9.30
C ILE A 321 -1.22 -7.41 9.23
N LEU A 322 -1.96 -7.56 10.34
CA LEU A 322 -3.23 -8.30 10.33
C LEU A 322 -4.30 -7.62 9.46
N ALA A 323 -4.37 -6.29 9.48
CA ALA A 323 -5.23 -5.50 8.60
C ALA A 323 -4.84 -5.68 7.13
N THR A 324 -3.54 -5.76 6.82
CA THR A 324 -3.03 -6.01 5.46
C THR A 324 -3.37 -7.43 4.99
N ILE A 325 -3.27 -8.43 5.86
CA ILE A 325 -3.70 -9.80 5.59
C ILE A 325 -5.21 -9.84 5.30
N PHE A 326 -6.02 -9.17 6.12
CA PHE A 326 -7.46 -9.04 5.87
C PHE A 326 -7.75 -8.37 4.52
N SER A 327 -7.09 -7.25 4.24
CA SER A 327 -7.24 -6.50 3.00
C SER A 327 -6.90 -7.33 1.77
N LEU A 328 -5.84 -8.14 1.82
CA LEU A 328 -5.47 -9.05 0.73
C LEU A 328 -6.36 -10.30 0.65
N ALA A 329 -7.03 -10.70 1.73
CA ALA A 329 -7.91 -11.87 1.75
C ALA A 329 -9.37 -11.56 1.36
N HIS A 330 -9.90 -10.40 1.73
CA HIS A 330 -11.32 -10.05 1.60
C HIS A 330 -11.71 -9.66 0.16
N PRO A 331 -12.85 -10.10 -0.41
CA PRO A 331 -13.14 -9.87 -1.84
C PRO A 331 -13.36 -8.39 -2.24
N TYR A 332 -13.71 -7.52 -1.30
CA TYR A 332 -13.92 -6.08 -1.54
C TYR A 332 -12.64 -5.38 -2.03
N GLY A 333 -12.75 -4.61 -3.12
CA GLY A 333 -11.72 -3.69 -3.58
C GLY A 333 -10.52 -4.31 -4.31
N THR A 334 -9.83 -3.45 -5.05
CA THR A 334 -8.48 -3.66 -5.59
C THR A 334 -7.45 -3.17 -4.56
N PRO A 335 -6.64 -4.06 -3.95
CA PRO A 335 -5.74 -3.67 -2.87
C PRO A 335 -4.45 -2.99 -3.37
N THR A 336 -4.09 -1.88 -2.72
CA THR A 336 -2.79 -1.21 -2.79
C THR A 336 -2.02 -1.44 -1.49
N VAL A 337 -0.81 -1.97 -1.62
CA VAL A 337 0.16 -2.14 -0.52
C VAL A 337 1.15 -0.99 -0.56
N LEU A 338 1.31 -0.28 0.56
CA LEU A 338 2.31 0.78 0.69
C LEU A 338 3.70 0.19 0.94
N SER A 339 4.72 0.72 0.26
CA SER A 339 6.13 0.52 0.57
C SER A 339 6.76 1.87 0.92
N SER A 340 6.87 2.13 2.21
CA SER A 340 7.29 3.41 2.78
C SER A 340 8.65 3.32 3.47
N TYR A 341 8.99 4.35 4.23
CA TYR A 341 10.22 4.54 4.99
C TYR A 341 9.89 5.05 6.40
N SER A 342 10.82 4.87 7.35
CA SER A 342 10.71 5.41 8.70
C SER A 342 10.83 6.93 8.69
N PHE A 343 9.99 7.61 9.45
CA PHE A 343 9.96 9.07 9.58
C PHE A 343 9.76 9.48 11.04
N SER A 344 10.21 10.68 11.38
CA SER A 344 10.00 11.35 12.68
C SER A 344 9.14 12.61 12.59
N SER A 345 8.82 13.07 11.37
CA SER A 345 7.86 14.15 11.12
C SER A 345 6.97 13.84 9.92
N SER A 346 5.82 14.49 9.85
CA SER A 346 4.85 14.32 8.75
C SER A 346 5.46 14.63 7.39
N ASP A 347 6.34 15.62 7.31
CA ASP A 347 6.83 16.17 6.04
C ASP A 347 8.12 15.52 5.56
N GLN A 348 8.69 14.61 6.36
CA GLN A 348 9.99 14.04 6.11
C GLN A 348 10.06 13.34 4.74
N GLY A 349 11.00 13.76 3.89
CA GLY A 349 11.33 13.08 2.64
C GLY A 349 12.02 11.73 2.85
N PRO A 350 12.24 10.97 1.76
CA PRO A 350 12.82 9.65 1.85
C PRO A 350 14.28 9.69 2.32
N PRO A 351 14.75 8.63 3.00
CA PRO A 351 16.16 8.49 3.31
C PRO A 351 16.98 8.29 2.04
N ASN A 352 18.28 8.58 2.11
CA ASN A 352 19.27 8.30 1.06
C ASN A 352 18.89 8.84 -0.34
N GLY A 353 18.22 10.00 -0.38
CA GLY A 353 17.78 10.63 -1.63
C GLY A 353 16.82 9.78 -2.45
N GLY A 354 16.03 8.91 -1.81
CA GLY A 354 15.13 7.99 -2.51
C GLY A 354 15.79 6.70 -3.00
N THR A 355 17.08 6.48 -2.72
CA THR A 355 17.74 5.21 -3.04
C THR A 355 17.21 4.12 -2.13
N GLY A 356 16.26 3.35 -2.66
CA GLY A 356 15.59 2.26 -1.99
C GLY A 356 16.51 1.08 -1.68
N THR A 357 16.48 0.60 -0.43
CA THR A 357 17.26 -0.56 0.00
C THR A 357 16.45 -1.49 0.90
N CYS A 358 16.34 -2.75 0.52
CA CYS A 358 15.76 -3.81 1.32
C CYS A 358 16.76 -4.92 1.60
N SER A 359 16.60 -5.61 2.73
CA SER A 359 17.29 -6.86 3.06
C SER A 359 16.33 -8.06 2.94
N SER A 360 16.82 -9.26 3.25
CA SER A 360 16.00 -10.46 3.41
C SER A 360 15.10 -10.42 4.66
N ALA A 361 15.46 -9.60 5.66
CA ALA A 361 14.75 -9.49 6.94
C ALA A 361 13.73 -8.32 6.97
N GLY A 362 13.63 -7.53 5.91
CA GLY A 362 12.80 -6.32 5.86
C GLY A 362 13.58 -5.12 5.32
N GLY A 363 13.11 -3.91 5.59
CA GLY A 363 13.74 -2.69 5.12
C GLY A 363 15.11 -2.40 5.75
N ALA A 364 15.92 -1.60 5.06
CA ALA A 364 17.27 -1.23 5.48
C ALA A 364 17.51 0.28 5.23
N ASN A 365 18.43 0.88 5.97
CA ASN A 365 18.82 2.30 5.84
C ASN A 365 17.63 3.28 5.87
N GLY A 366 16.67 3.02 6.77
CA GLY A 366 15.46 3.84 6.93
C GLY A 366 14.29 3.44 6.04
N TRP A 367 14.45 2.54 5.07
CA TRP A 367 13.31 1.98 4.35
C TRP A 367 12.60 0.92 5.20
N LEU A 368 11.29 0.75 5.02
CA LEU A 368 10.50 -0.27 5.72
C LEU A 368 10.34 -1.56 4.91
N CYS A 369 10.21 -1.43 3.58
CA CYS A 369 9.99 -2.54 2.65
C CYS A 369 8.82 -3.46 3.07
N GLN A 370 7.70 -2.87 3.49
CA GLN A 370 6.49 -3.59 3.93
C GLN A 370 6.04 -4.64 2.90
N HIS A 371 6.22 -4.37 1.62
CA HIS A 371 5.89 -5.29 0.52
C HIS A 371 6.67 -6.60 0.53
N ARG A 372 7.84 -6.63 1.19
CA ARG A 372 8.69 -7.83 1.31
C ARG A 372 8.37 -8.71 2.50
N LEU A 373 7.55 -8.25 3.44
CA LEU A 373 7.13 -9.07 4.58
C LEU A 373 6.54 -10.38 4.05
N VAL A 374 6.94 -11.50 4.64
CA VAL A 374 6.50 -12.84 4.20
C VAL A 374 4.98 -12.93 4.21
N SER A 375 4.34 -12.39 5.24
CA SER A 375 2.89 -12.31 5.36
C SER A 375 2.24 -11.49 4.25
N VAL A 376 2.85 -10.39 3.82
CA VAL A 376 2.30 -9.52 2.76
C VAL A 376 2.50 -10.17 1.39
N SER A 377 3.71 -10.58 1.06
CA SER A 377 4.02 -11.23 -0.22
C SER A 377 3.33 -12.59 -0.39
N GLY A 378 3.20 -13.38 0.68
CA GLY A 378 2.40 -14.60 0.69
C GLY A 378 0.91 -14.31 0.42
N MET A 379 0.38 -13.23 0.99
CA MET A 379 -1.01 -12.82 0.77
C MET A 379 -1.26 -12.16 -0.60
N VAL A 380 -0.24 -11.61 -1.26
CA VAL A 380 -0.30 -11.24 -2.69
C VAL A 380 -0.50 -12.50 -3.52
N GLY A 381 0.27 -13.55 -3.26
CA GLY A 381 0.08 -14.88 -3.87
C GLY A 381 -1.30 -15.46 -3.60
N PHE A 382 -1.79 -15.35 -2.36
CA PHE A 382 -3.16 -15.73 -1.98
C PHE A 382 -4.20 -14.98 -2.82
N ARG A 383 -4.14 -13.64 -2.88
CA ARG A 383 -5.09 -12.80 -3.63
C ARG A 383 -5.15 -13.21 -5.11
N ASN A 384 -3.99 -13.44 -5.71
CA ASN A 384 -3.89 -13.86 -7.11
C ASN A 384 -4.51 -15.25 -7.33
N GLN A 385 -4.30 -16.19 -6.40
CA GLN A 385 -4.85 -17.54 -6.51
C GLN A 385 -6.37 -17.55 -6.34
N VAL A 386 -6.90 -16.82 -5.36
CA VAL A 386 -8.33 -16.85 -5.06
C VAL A 386 -9.15 -16.00 -6.02
N GLY A 387 -8.54 -15.00 -6.66
CA GLY A 387 -9.17 -14.15 -7.67
C GLY A 387 -10.51 -13.58 -7.20
N THR A 388 -11.56 -13.84 -7.98
CA THR A 388 -12.93 -13.37 -7.74
C THR A 388 -13.77 -14.32 -6.89
N ALA A 389 -13.20 -15.39 -6.33
CA ALA A 389 -13.96 -16.36 -5.53
C ALA A 389 -14.70 -15.65 -4.38
N GLY A 390 -15.98 -15.97 -4.16
CA GLY A 390 -16.76 -15.40 -3.07
C GLY A 390 -16.24 -15.82 -1.69
N MET A 391 -16.62 -15.06 -0.66
CA MET A 391 -16.36 -15.45 0.72
C MET A 391 -17.30 -16.60 1.14
N THR A 392 -16.76 -17.58 1.86
CA THR A 392 -17.48 -18.79 2.32
C THR A 392 -17.08 -19.11 3.76
N ASN A 393 -17.87 -19.91 4.47
CA ASN A 393 -17.50 -20.42 5.80
C ASN A 393 -17.04 -19.32 6.79
N TRP A 394 -17.69 -18.15 6.79
CA TRP A 394 -17.36 -17.09 7.73
C TRP A 394 -17.66 -17.52 9.17
N VAL A 395 -16.68 -17.41 10.05
CA VAL A 395 -16.76 -17.72 11.48
C VAL A 395 -16.18 -16.55 12.25
N ALA A 396 -16.93 -16.03 13.22
CA ALA A 396 -16.48 -14.98 14.13
C ALA A 396 -16.89 -15.31 15.58
N PRO A 397 -16.18 -16.21 16.27
CA PRO A 397 -16.59 -16.67 17.61
C PRO A 397 -16.47 -15.58 18.67
N GLN A 398 -15.67 -14.55 18.41
CA GLN A 398 -15.47 -13.37 19.25
C GLN A 398 -15.22 -12.16 18.35
N ALA A 399 -15.35 -10.95 18.90
CA ALA A 399 -15.17 -9.71 18.16
C ALA A 399 -13.80 -9.61 17.45
N GLN A 400 -12.75 -10.18 18.04
CA GLN A 400 -11.37 -10.09 17.54
C GLN A 400 -10.85 -11.35 16.83
N ARG A 401 -11.74 -12.27 16.45
CA ARG A 401 -11.37 -13.53 15.77
C ARG A 401 -12.28 -13.75 14.59
N ILE A 402 -11.71 -13.89 13.40
CA ILE A 402 -12.46 -14.22 12.18
C ILE A 402 -11.75 -15.31 11.40
N ALA A 403 -12.50 -16.14 10.69
CA ALA A 403 -11.99 -17.05 9.69
C ALA A 403 -12.97 -17.19 8.54
N PHE A 404 -12.48 -17.37 7.32
CA PHE A 404 -13.32 -17.58 6.14
C PHE A 404 -12.54 -18.22 4.99
N GLY A 405 -13.27 -18.93 4.13
CA GLY A 405 -12.78 -19.41 2.84
C GLY A 405 -13.02 -18.40 1.73
N ARG A 406 -12.22 -18.47 0.67
CA ARG A 406 -12.47 -17.85 -0.64
C ARG A 406 -12.76 -18.96 -1.64
N GLY A 407 -14.03 -19.38 -1.66
CA GLY A 407 -14.48 -20.60 -2.35
C GLY A 407 -13.63 -21.82 -2.00
N SER A 408 -13.37 -22.68 -2.99
CA SER A 408 -12.45 -23.82 -2.88
C SER A 408 -10.98 -23.46 -3.18
N ALA A 409 -10.64 -22.17 -3.27
CA ALA A 409 -9.32 -21.72 -3.72
C ALA A 409 -8.39 -21.33 -2.57
N GLY A 410 -8.92 -20.82 -1.45
CA GLY A 410 -8.13 -20.40 -0.29
C GLY A 410 -8.93 -20.30 1.00
N PHE A 411 -8.22 -20.20 2.12
CA PHE A 411 -8.77 -20.04 3.47
C PHE A 411 -7.86 -19.15 4.31
N VAL A 412 -8.44 -18.31 5.17
CA VAL A 412 -7.72 -17.44 6.12
C VAL A 412 -8.37 -17.50 7.50
N ALA A 413 -7.56 -17.42 8.55
CA ALA A 413 -8.03 -17.13 9.92
C ALA A 413 -7.14 -16.06 10.54
N ILE A 414 -7.76 -15.07 11.18
CA ILE A 414 -7.11 -13.89 11.78
C ILE A 414 -7.51 -13.83 13.25
N ASN A 415 -6.51 -13.76 14.13
CA ASN A 415 -6.68 -13.62 15.57
C ASN A 415 -6.06 -12.29 16.02
N ASN A 416 -6.90 -11.27 16.13
CA ASN A 416 -6.53 -9.97 16.68
C ASN A 416 -6.67 -9.92 18.22
N ALA A 417 -6.90 -11.05 18.89
CA ALA A 417 -6.92 -11.11 20.36
C ALA A 417 -5.52 -11.37 20.94
N ASP A 418 -5.34 -11.04 22.22
CA ASP A 418 -4.09 -11.25 22.98
C ASP A 418 -3.90 -12.69 23.49
N SER A 419 -4.83 -13.60 23.16
CA SER A 419 -4.72 -15.03 23.47
C SER A 419 -4.79 -15.87 22.21
N ALA A 420 -4.07 -16.99 22.20
CA ALA A 420 -4.10 -17.96 21.11
C ALA A 420 -5.52 -18.51 20.88
N TRP A 421 -5.81 -18.86 19.62
CA TRP A 421 -7.08 -19.39 19.19
C TRP A 421 -6.91 -20.76 18.53
N THR A 422 -7.22 -21.82 19.29
CA THR A 422 -7.28 -23.18 18.75
C THR A 422 -8.70 -23.52 18.36
N ALA A 423 -8.91 -23.90 17.10
CA ALA A 423 -10.22 -24.32 16.61
C ALA A 423 -10.11 -25.33 15.46
N THR A 424 -11.21 -26.06 15.24
CA THR A 424 -11.41 -26.84 14.02
C THR A 424 -12.19 -26.00 13.03
N PHE A 425 -11.56 -25.69 11.89
CA PHE A 425 -12.12 -24.89 10.82
C PHE A 425 -12.78 -25.78 9.77
N THR A 426 -13.90 -25.30 9.22
CA THR A 426 -14.54 -25.90 8.04
C THR A 426 -14.12 -25.10 6.81
N THR A 427 -13.76 -25.78 5.74
CA THR A 427 -13.26 -25.17 4.50
C THR A 427 -13.70 -25.95 3.28
N SER A 428 -13.82 -25.25 2.16
CA SER A 428 -14.13 -25.84 0.85
C SER A 428 -12.85 -26.19 0.06
N LEU A 429 -11.67 -26.00 0.65
CA LEU A 429 -10.41 -26.45 0.06
C LEU A 429 -10.39 -27.99 -0.09
N PRO A 430 -9.81 -28.52 -1.19
CA PRO A 430 -9.60 -29.95 -1.35
C PRO A 430 -8.75 -30.59 -0.25
N ASN A 431 -8.84 -31.92 -0.10
CA ASN A 431 -7.94 -32.66 0.78
C ASN A 431 -6.49 -32.56 0.25
N ASN A 432 -5.59 -31.97 1.02
CA ASN A 432 -4.16 -31.89 0.71
C ASN A 432 -3.36 -31.35 1.92
N ASN A 433 -2.04 -31.23 1.74
CA ASN A 433 -1.17 -30.46 2.61
C ASN A 433 -0.86 -29.11 1.97
N TYR A 434 -1.05 -28.04 2.73
CA TYR A 434 -0.88 -26.66 2.28
C TYR A 434 0.17 -25.95 3.13
N CYS A 435 0.97 -25.11 2.52
CA CYS A 435 1.86 -24.21 3.25
C CYS A 435 1.12 -22.97 3.69
N ASP A 436 1.31 -22.61 4.96
CA ASP A 436 0.82 -21.35 5.50
C ASP A 436 1.63 -20.19 4.93
N VAL A 437 0.96 -19.38 4.11
CA VAL A 437 1.59 -18.27 3.40
C VAL A 437 1.86 -17.06 4.28
N ILE A 438 1.36 -17.05 5.52
CA ILE A 438 1.71 -16.02 6.51
C ILE A 438 3.13 -16.22 7.03
N THR A 439 3.56 -17.48 7.15
CA THR A 439 4.83 -17.86 7.77
C THR A 439 5.86 -18.40 6.79
N GLY A 440 5.47 -18.70 5.55
CA GLY A 440 6.42 -19.15 4.53
C GLY A 440 5.78 -19.44 3.18
N ARG A 441 6.41 -20.33 2.42
CA ARG A 441 5.95 -20.75 1.09
C ARG A 441 6.32 -22.20 0.83
N SER A 442 5.79 -22.76 -0.25
CA SER A 442 6.25 -24.05 -0.76
C SER A 442 7.62 -23.91 -1.43
N ASN A 443 8.53 -24.82 -1.09
CA ASN A 443 9.81 -25.01 -1.75
C ASN A 443 10.08 -26.51 -1.90
N GLY A 444 9.99 -27.03 -3.13
CA GLY A 444 10.18 -28.45 -3.40
C GLY A 444 9.18 -29.37 -2.68
N GLY A 445 7.93 -28.92 -2.47
CA GLY A 445 6.89 -29.68 -1.77
C GLY A 445 7.01 -29.66 -0.24
N ARG A 446 7.96 -28.89 0.32
CA ARG A 446 8.06 -28.63 1.76
C ARG A 446 7.76 -27.17 2.05
N CYS A 447 7.13 -26.92 3.20
CA CYS A 447 6.86 -25.56 3.63
C CYS A 447 8.09 -24.99 4.32
N THR A 448 8.49 -23.77 3.92
CA THR A 448 9.52 -23.00 4.63
C THR A 448 9.00 -22.44 5.95
N GLY A 449 7.67 -22.34 6.09
CA GLY A 449 6.94 -22.03 7.32
C GLY A 449 6.08 -23.20 7.76
N PHE A 450 4.91 -22.91 8.34
CA PHE A 450 3.98 -23.95 8.78
C PHE A 450 3.30 -24.69 7.62
N GLY A 451 2.86 -25.91 7.90
CA GLY A 451 2.01 -26.73 7.05
C GLY A 451 0.66 -27.03 7.72
N ILE A 452 -0.39 -27.10 6.92
CA ILE A 452 -1.75 -27.44 7.34
C ILE A 452 -2.28 -28.57 6.47
N THR A 453 -2.72 -29.66 7.10
CA THR A 453 -3.35 -30.79 6.42
C THR A 453 -4.86 -30.63 6.47
N ILE A 454 -5.52 -30.69 5.32
CA ILE A 454 -6.98 -30.70 5.20
C ILE A 454 -7.45 -32.13 4.90
N SER A 455 -8.40 -32.60 5.69
CA SER A 455 -9.08 -33.88 5.48
C SER A 455 -10.57 -33.75 5.74
N GLY A 456 -11.39 -34.17 4.77
CA GLY A 456 -12.85 -34.11 4.89
C GLY A 456 -13.39 -32.68 5.00
N GLY A 457 -12.75 -31.71 4.35
CA GLY A 457 -13.14 -30.30 4.41
C GLY A 457 -12.93 -29.64 5.78
N ARG A 458 -12.07 -30.22 6.63
CA ARG A 458 -11.77 -29.71 7.96
C ARG A 458 -10.27 -29.75 8.26
N PHE A 459 -9.85 -28.89 9.16
CA PHE A 459 -8.52 -28.94 9.79
C PHE A 459 -8.57 -28.28 11.16
N THR A 460 -7.69 -28.69 12.07
CA THR A 460 -7.52 -28.05 13.38
C THR A 460 -6.19 -27.30 13.40
N ALA A 461 -6.21 -26.05 13.84
CA ALA A 461 -5.00 -25.24 13.98
C ALA A 461 -5.11 -24.31 15.19
N THR A 462 -3.95 -23.93 15.72
CA THR A 462 -3.80 -22.85 16.69
C THR A 462 -3.30 -21.61 15.97
N VAL A 463 -4.11 -20.56 15.94
CA VAL A 463 -3.70 -19.23 15.48
C VAL A 463 -3.15 -18.47 16.69
N PRO A 464 -1.85 -18.14 16.76
CA PRO A 464 -1.28 -17.41 17.90
C PRO A 464 -1.99 -16.08 18.16
N ALA A 465 -1.77 -15.51 19.35
CA ALA A 465 -2.21 -14.15 19.64
C ALA A 465 -1.64 -13.17 18.60
N ARG A 466 -2.43 -12.17 18.20
CA ARG A 466 -2.02 -11.13 17.24
C ARG A 466 -1.39 -11.67 15.95
N SER A 467 -1.92 -12.79 15.44
CA SER A 467 -1.40 -13.50 14.28
C SER A 467 -2.51 -13.99 13.35
N ALA A 468 -2.13 -14.61 12.24
CA ALA A 468 -3.04 -15.18 11.25
C ALA A 468 -2.44 -16.44 10.63
N ILE A 469 -3.29 -17.21 9.97
CA ILE A 469 -2.90 -18.30 9.05
C ILE A 469 -3.63 -18.10 7.73
N ALA A 470 -2.98 -18.44 6.62
CA ALA A 470 -3.60 -18.41 5.30
C ALA A 470 -3.05 -19.51 4.41
N ILE A 471 -3.93 -20.21 3.71
CA ILE A 471 -3.57 -21.33 2.83
C ILE A 471 -4.37 -21.24 1.52
N HIS A 472 -3.75 -21.64 0.41
CA HIS A 472 -4.42 -21.65 -0.89
C HIS A 472 -3.90 -22.75 -1.82
N THR A 473 -4.69 -23.06 -2.84
CA THR A 473 -4.45 -24.13 -3.83
C THR A 473 -3.16 -23.98 -4.64
N GLY A 474 -2.53 -22.81 -4.63
CA GLY A 474 -1.25 -22.56 -5.29
C GLY A 474 -0.01 -22.82 -4.42
N GLN A 475 -0.17 -23.18 -3.14
CA GLN A 475 0.93 -23.36 -2.19
C GLN A 475 0.79 -24.70 -1.46
N LEU A 476 1.01 -25.80 -2.20
CA LEU A 476 0.98 -27.16 -1.65
C LEU A 476 2.33 -27.53 -1.01
N GLY A 477 2.29 -28.22 0.12
CA GLY A 477 3.48 -28.77 0.75
C GLY A 477 3.25 -29.27 2.16
N THR A 478 4.20 -30.07 2.64
CA THR A 478 4.23 -30.57 4.02
C THR A 478 5.12 -29.71 4.90
N GLY A 479 4.69 -29.39 6.10
CA GLY A 479 5.46 -28.62 7.08
C GLY A 479 5.05 -28.97 8.51
N ALA A 480 5.77 -28.44 9.49
CA ALA A 480 5.35 -28.53 10.88
C ALA A 480 3.99 -27.87 11.05
N SER A 481 3.13 -28.42 11.91
CA SER A 481 1.87 -27.75 12.26
C SER A 481 2.13 -26.61 13.23
N PRO A 482 1.34 -25.52 13.22
CA PRO A 482 1.44 -24.46 14.20
C PRO A 482 1.24 -25.01 15.62
N SER A 483 2.31 -25.09 16.43
CA SER A 483 2.27 -25.69 17.79
C SER A 483 1.95 -24.68 18.90
N GLY A 484 1.60 -23.44 18.55
CA GLY A 484 1.26 -22.39 19.51
C GLY A 484 2.49 -21.70 20.10
N THR A 485 3.42 -22.45 20.69
CA THR A 485 4.67 -21.92 21.30
C THR A 485 5.89 -22.83 21.04
N VAL A 486 7.08 -22.25 21.24
CA VAL A 486 8.42 -22.85 21.23
C VAL A 486 9.11 -22.50 22.54
N ALA A 487 9.70 -23.49 23.19
CA ALA A 487 10.51 -23.27 24.39
C ALA A 487 11.87 -22.70 24.00
N VAL A 488 12.13 -21.44 24.34
CA VAL A 488 13.41 -20.78 24.09
C VAL A 488 14.21 -20.76 25.37
N SER A 489 15.40 -21.37 25.36
CA SER A 489 16.32 -21.42 26.50
C SER A 489 17.49 -20.49 26.25
N TRP A 490 17.69 -19.50 27.12
CA TRP A 490 18.87 -18.64 27.10
C TRP A 490 19.93 -19.14 28.05
N SER A 491 21.19 -18.95 27.66
CA SER A 491 22.37 -19.15 28.49
C SER A 491 23.27 -17.93 28.35
N GLU A 492 23.33 -17.11 29.39
CA GLU A 492 24.04 -15.84 29.40
C GLU A 492 25.23 -15.91 30.36
N THR A 493 26.44 -15.68 29.85
CA THR A 493 27.66 -15.68 30.66
C THR A 493 27.90 -14.28 31.23
N ALA A 494 27.70 -14.11 32.54
CA ALA A 494 27.86 -12.84 33.23
C ALA A 494 28.38 -13.04 34.66
N THR A 495 29.38 -12.25 35.05
CA THR A 495 29.88 -12.23 36.44
C THR A 495 29.22 -11.11 37.22
N THR A 496 28.75 -11.42 38.42
CA THR A 496 28.06 -10.49 39.32
C THR A 496 28.72 -10.43 40.69
N THR A 497 28.45 -9.38 41.46
CA THR A 497 28.77 -9.36 42.89
C THR A 497 27.60 -9.89 43.72
N LEU A 498 27.85 -10.20 44.99
CA LEU A 498 26.84 -10.78 45.87
C LEU A 498 25.65 -9.82 46.04
N GLY A 499 24.46 -10.30 45.67
CA GLY A 499 23.20 -9.55 45.76
C GLY A 499 22.70 -9.00 44.41
N GLU A 500 23.55 -8.95 43.40
CA GLU A 500 23.15 -8.63 42.02
C GLU A 500 22.54 -9.86 41.32
N ASN A 501 21.59 -9.63 40.41
CA ASN A 501 20.96 -10.69 39.63
C ASN A 501 20.77 -10.28 38.17
N ILE A 502 20.85 -11.27 37.27
CA ILE A 502 20.64 -11.08 35.83
C ILE A 502 19.18 -11.40 35.47
N PHE A 503 18.58 -10.55 34.64
CA PHE A 503 17.24 -10.69 34.11
C PHE A 503 17.25 -10.54 32.59
N ILE A 504 16.21 -11.03 31.92
CA ILE A 504 15.94 -10.79 30.50
C ILE A 504 14.68 -9.94 30.34
N VAL A 505 14.72 -8.98 29.41
CA VAL A 505 13.59 -8.14 29.01
C VAL A 505 13.60 -7.95 27.49
N GLY A 506 12.45 -7.77 26.86
CA GLY A 506 12.39 -7.66 25.40
C GLY A 506 11.08 -7.12 24.84
N SER A 507 11.01 -7.08 23.51
CA SER A 507 9.98 -6.38 22.75
C SER A 507 8.61 -7.06 22.70
N ILE A 508 8.46 -8.22 23.33
CA ILE A 508 7.23 -9.02 23.32
C ILE A 508 6.67 -9.18 24.74
N PRO A 509 5.37 -9.43 24.90
CA PRO A 509 4.74 -9.60 26.22
C PRO A 509 5.38 -10.72 27.05
N GLU A 510 5.79 -11.81 26.41
CA GLU A 510 6.47 -12.94 27.05
C GLU A 510 7.83 -12.56 27.65
N LEU A 511 8.41 -11.42 27.22
CA LEU A 511 9.66 -10.85 27.74
C LEU A 511 9.44 -9.47 28.39
N GLY A 512 8.20 -9.11 28.75
CA GLY A 512 7.92 -7.91 29.55
C GLY A 512 7.86 -6.59 28.79
N ASN A 513 7.76 -6.57 27.46
CA ASN A 513 7.57 -5.33 26.64
C ASN A 513 8.53 -4.17 26.99
N TRP A 514 9.82 -4.46 27.13
CA TRP A 514 10.87 -3.50 27.52
C TRP A 514 10.73 -2.84 28.90
N ASP A 515 9.79 -3.29 29.75
CA ASP A 515 9.65 -2.82 31.13
C ASP A 515 10.59 -3.59 32.09
N PRO A 516 11.60 -2.93 32.70
CA PRO A 516 12.50 -3.57 33.67
C PRO A 516 11.80 -4.13 34.91
N ALA A 517 10.64 -3.58 35.29
CA ALA A 517 9.86 -4.11 36.41
C ALA A 517 9.25 -5.48 36.07
N SER A 518 8.96 -5.72 34.79
CA SER A 518 8.42 -6.96 34.25
C SER A 518 9.50 -7.93 33.72
N ALA A 519 10.79 -7.61 33.89
CA ALA A 519 11.90 -8.45 33.44
C ALA A 519 11.96 -9.80 34.18
N LEU A 520 12.32 -10.87 33.46
CA LEU A 520 12.30 -12.23 33.97
C LEU A 520 13.67 -12.63 34.56
N PRO A 521 13.73 -13.16 35.79
CA PRO A 521 14.99 -13.53 36.43
C PRO A 521 15.61 -14.78 35.80
N LEU A 522 16.93 -14.75 35.56
CA LEU A 522 17.68 -15.93 35.17
C LEU A 522 18.17 -16.69 36.42
N SER A 523 18.34 -18.00 36.28
CA SER A 523 18.91 -18.88 37.30
C SER A 523 20.43 -18.91 37.23
N ALA A 524 21.08 -18.61 38.36
CA ALA A 524 22.53 -18.76 38.56
C ALA A 524 22.99 -20.19 38.92
N ALA A 525 22.14 -21.21 38.74
CA ALA A 525 22.48 -22.59 39.10
C ALA A 525 23.74 -23.13 38.38
N SER A 526 24.14 -22.51 37.26
CA SER A 526 25.34 -22.85 36.48
C SER A 526 26.36 -21.70 36.44
N TYR A 527 26.40 -20.85 37.47
CA TYR A 527 27.26 -19.66 37.53
C TYR A 527 28.71 -19.95 37.09
N PRO A 528 29.33 -19.12 36.22
CA PRO A 528 28.89 -17.78 35.77
C PRO A 528 27.87 -17.76 34.63
N VAL A 529 27.32 -18.93 34.24
CA VAL A 529 26.25 -19.01 33.24
C VAL A 529 24.88 -18.92 33.91
N TRP A 530 24.12 -17.93 33.49
CA TRP A 530 22.75 -17.67 33.91
C TRP A 530 21.79 -18.25 32.88
N THR A 531 20.73 -18.94 33.32
CA THR A 531 19.82 -19.64 32.39
C THR A 531 18.35 -19.36 32.68
N ILE A 532 17.55 -19.31 31.63
CA ILE A 532 16.08 -19.26 31.71
C ILE A 532 15.49 -19.95 30.49
N THR A 533 14.31 -20.56 30.64
CA THR A 533 13.50 -21.02 29.50
C THR A 533 12.15 -20.34 29.52
N VAL A 534 11.76 -19.75 28.39
CA VAL A 534 10.47 -19.06 28.20
C VAL A 534 9.77 -19.65 26.98
N ASN A 535 8.48 -19.94 27.11
CA ASN A 535 7.66 -20.36 25.98
C ASN A 535 7.22 -19.11 25.21
N ILE A 536 7.75 -18.94 24.01
CA ILE A 536 7.42 -17.83 23.10
C ILE A 536 6.58 -18.39 21.94
N PRO A 537 5.60 -17.65 21.40
CA PRO A 537 4.89 -18.10 20.21
C PRO A 537 5.84 -18.50 19.08
N SER A 538 5.49 -19.56 18.36
CA SER A 538 6.36 -20.10 17.30
C SER A 538 6.43 -19.15 16.09
N ASN A 539 7.58 -19.10 15.41
CA ASN A 539 7.85 -18.16 14.31
C ASN A 539 7.63 -16.68 14.67
N THR A 540 7.99 -16.28 15.89
CA THR A 540 7.89 -14.91 16.38
C THR A 540 9.27 -14.28 16.41
N ALA A 541 9.43 -13.20 15.65
CA ALA A 541 10.60 -12.34 15.74
C ALA A 541 10.47 -11.43 16.97
N PHE A 542 11.54 -11.29 17.73
CA PHE A 542 11.59 -10.45 18.92
C PHE A 542 12.99 -9.88 19.13
N GLN A 543 13.06 -8.75 19.83
CA GLN A 543 14.29 -8.17 20.35
C GLN A 543 14.33 -8.32 21.86
N TYR A 544 15.53 -8.38 22.43
CA TYR A 544 15.73 -8.52 23.87
C TYR A 544 17.09 -7.98 24.32
N LYS A 545 17.22 -7.73 25.62
CA LYS A 545 18.48 -7.48 26.33
C LYS A 545 18.47 -8.19 27.66
N PHE A 546 19.67 -8.47 28.17
CA PHE A 546 19.85 -8.76 29.57
C PHE A 546 19.99 -7.45 30.36
N ILE A 547 19.46 -7.45 31.58
CA ILE A 547 19.61 -6.36 32.54
C ILE A 547 20.15 -6.93 33.85
N ARG A 548 20.97 -6.16 34.55
CA ARG A 548 21.47 -6.47 35.88
C ARG A 548 20.77 -5.54 36.85
N LYS A 549 20.13 -6.12 37.87
CA LYS A 549 19.60 -5.36 38.99
C LYS A 549 20.64 -5.36 40.10
N GLU A 550 21.12 -4.19 40.43
CA GLU A 550 22.15 -3.96 41.43
C GLU A 550 21.55 -3.97 42.85
N THR A 551 22.41 -4.07 43.86
CA THR A 551 21.98 -4.12 45.28
C THR A 551 21.33 -2.82 45.77
N ASP A 552 21.60 -1.70 45.12
CA ASP A 552 20.98 -0.39 45.39
C ASP A 552 19.65 -0.19 44.63
N GLY A 553 19.22 -1.18 43.86
CA GLY A 553 18.00 -1.15 43.04
C GLY A 553 18.17 -0.50 41.67
N SER A 554 19.37 -0.03 41.31
CA SER A 554 19.64 0.45 39.96
C SER A 554 19.65 -0.68 38.92
N VAL A 555 19.34 -0.32 37.67
CA VAL A 555 19.24 -1.26 36.55
C VAL A 555 20.32 -0.92 35.52
N MET A 556 21.30 -1.81 35.36
CA MET A 556 22.29 -1.74 34.30
C MET A 556 21.84 -2.57 33.10
N TRP A 557 21.82 -1.95 31.93
CA TRP A 557 21.46 -2.61 30.67
C TRP A 557 22.72 -3.08 29.95
N GLU A 558 22.58 -4.14 29.14
CA GLU A 558 23.57 -4.44 28.11
C GLU A 558 23.77 -3.27 27.15
N SER A 559 24.98 -3.19 26.60
CA SER A 559 25.35 -2.24 25.55
C SER A 559 24.43 -2.36 24.31
N ASP A 560 24.23 -1.25 23.61
CA ASP A 560 23.55 -1.28 22.30
C ASP A 560 24.41 -1.96 21.22
N PRO A 561 23.80 -2.55 20.18
CA PRO A 561 22.36 -2.60 19.87
C PRO A 561 21.59 -3.71 20.60
N ASN A 562 20.25 -3.64 20.59
CA ASN A 562 19.38 -4.73 21.05
C ASN A 562 19.74 -6.07 20.36
N ARG A 563 19.71 -7.17 21.13
CA ARG A 563 19.79 -8.52 20.55
C ARG A 563 18.48 -8.85 19.84
N SER A 564 18.54 -9.71 18.82
CA SER A 564 17.34 -10.13 18.07
C SER A 564 17.37 -11.63 17.81
N ALA A 565 16.18 -12.24 17.83
CA ALA A 565 15.99 -13.64 17.50
C ALA A 565 14.60 -13.85 16.86
N THR A 566 14.43 -14.99 16.20
CA THR A 566 13.11 -15.48 15.78
C THR A 566 12.96 -16.90 16.31
N THR A 567 11.80 -17.19 16.90
CA THR A 567 11.55 -18.55 17.39
C THR A 567 11.49 -19.55 16.26
N ASN A 568 11.96 -20.77 16.51
CA ASN A 568 11.75 -21.91 15.61
C ASN A 568 10.25 -22.10 15.28
N LEU A 569 9.96 -22.81 14.19
CA LEU A 569 8.57 -23.18 13.86
C LEU A 569 7.97 -24.13 14.91
N SER A 570 8.76 -25.04 15.47
CA SER A 570 8.29 -25.98 16.50
C SER A 570 9.45 -26.48 17.35
N GLY A 571 9.15 -27.09 18.49
CA GLY A 571 10.14 -27.71 19.37
C GLY A 571 10.76 -26.71 20.35
N SER A 572 12.07 -26.78 20.54
CA SER A 572 12.83 -25.88 21.39
C SER A 572 13.94 -25.14 20.63
N GLN A 573 14.43 -24.06 21.21
CA GLN A 573 15.53 -23.26 20.70
C GLN A 573 16.46 -22.89 21.84
N SER A 574 17.77 -22.92 21.60
CA SER A 574 18.76 -22.48 22.58
C SER A 574 19.53 -21.29 22.04
N ILE A 575 19.71 -20.27 22.86
CA ILE A 575 20.45 -19.05 22.54
C ILE A 575 21.51 -18.85 23.61
N SER A 576 22.77 -18.80 23.21
CA SER A 576 23.90 -18.60 24.12
C SER A 576 24.63 -17.31 23.80
N SER A 577 24.97 -16.56 24.84
CA SER A 577 25.66 -15.27 24.73
C SER A 577 26.52 -14.98 25.96
N SER A 578 27.31 -13.92 25.85
CA SER A 578 28.12 -13.36 26.93
C SER A 578 27.85 -11.86 27.03
N TRP A 579 27.89 -11.36 28.26
CA TRP A 579 27.46 -10.01 28.58
C TRP A 579 28.39 -8.99 27.94
N THR A 580 27.82 -7.98 27.29
CA THR A 580 28.55 -6.91 26.59
C THR A 580 28.31 -5.54 27.19
#